data_AF-A0A959H1E1-F1
#
_entry.id   AF-A0A959H1E1-F1
#
_cell.length_a   1.000
_cell.length_b   1.000
_cell.length_c   1.000
_cell.angle_alpha   90.00
_cell.angle_beta   90.00
_cell.angle_gamma   90.00
#
_symmetry.space_group_name_H-M   'P 1'
#
loop_
_entity.id
_entity.type
_entity.pdbx_description
1 polymer ?
#
loop_
_entity_poly.entity_id
_entity_poly.type
_entity_poly.pdbx_seq_one_letter_code
_entity_poly.pdbx_strand_id
1 'polypeptide(L)'
;GALRVPDEVISDLDEFYKYEDWLKNDYPQPVNEDIAQFINLADDYQKPGANPQPIPDPENPLDPDPLITPPLYGRWHAAVDRMLTKADGTPQPNSKNWIHELNLDPRFRVPAGFGTKVIQEKQEEYMNAAWEQVGDVVKANHFIRFAQLSAEALFQWHSKQIQPLSLQAPDTLLMLSAPVQKRLLVQNTTVFHQLKMGVVPPVAVSAQLRKITRPRSRAVVKLPFEKNNVQPVQMIGRLNSGEIVAAPPKVTPPAIRTEEVLNEQTTPQPKPEWLADLLRKYNWLPMLTLALAVLLLILLLLFMPSGFLMVLGLAAVGGLAYLYVRMNAILRALAQPPVFEESAQTPEQVERAPKSPDFRIVEPEDRFRPASGGTDSAEATRFKVALKELYAVDIAA
;
A
#
# COMPACT_ATOMS: atom_id res chain seq x y z
N GLY A 1 -31.93 40.23 -31.14
CA GLY A 1 -31.80 40.51 -29.69
C GLY A 1 -33.17 40.46 -29.02
N ALA A 2 -33.22 40.53 -27.68
CA ALA A 2 -34.48 40.42 -26.92
C ALA A 2 -35.55 41.50 -27.24
N LEU A 3 -35.17 42.56 -27.96
CA LEU A 3 -36.05 43.64 -28.43
C LEU A 3 -36.25 43.64 -29.95
N ARG A 4 -35.85 42.57 -30.66
CA ARG A 4 -36.02 42.49 -32.11
C ARG A 4 -37.49 42.29 -32.45
N VAL A 5 -38.01 43.11 -33.36
CA VAL A 5 -39.37 42.96 -33.88
C VAL A 5 -39.47 41.61 -34.60
N PRO A 6 -40.49 40.78 -34.29
CA PRO A 6 -40.69 39.52 -35.00
C PRO A 6 -40.91 39.76 -36.49
N ASP A 7 -40.28 38.94 -37.34
CA ASP A 7 -40.35 39.06 -38.80
C ASP A 7 -41.79 39.01 -39.32
N GLU A 8 -42.70 38.34 -38.61
CA GLU A 8 -44.14 38.22 -38.94
C GLU A 8 -44.90 39.56 -38.93
N VAL A 9 -44.38 40.59 -38.25
CA VAL A 9 -45.04 41.89 -38.07
C VAL A 9 -44.55 42.92 -39.11
N ILE A 10 -43.50 42.60 -39.87
CA ILE A 10 -42.86 43.50 -40.81
C ILE A 10 -43.55 43.40 -42.18
N SER A 11 -44.01 44.54 -42.71
CA SER A 11 -44.73 44.61 -43.99
C SER A 11 -43.85 44.41 -45.22
N ASP A 12 -42.59 44.85 -45.16
CA ASP A 12 -41.59 44.70 -46.22
C ASP A 12 -40.28 44.19 -45.62
N LEU A 13 -40.03 42.89 -45.76
CA LEU A 13 -38.83 42.25 -45.24
C LEU A 13 -37.58 42.64 -46.03
N ASP A 14 -37.70 42.89 -47.33
CA ASP A 14 -36.56 43.24 -48.19
C ASP A 14 -36.06 44.64 -47.84
N GLU A 15 -36.97 45.59 -47.63
CA GLU A 15 -36.63 46.92 -47.13
C GLU A 15 -36.03 46.87 -45.73
N PHE A 16 -36.60 46.07 -44.82
CA PHE A 16 -36.07 45.91 -43.47
C PHE A 16 -34.64 45.38 -43.49
N TYR A 17 -34.38 44.28 -44.21
CA TYR A 17 -33.06 43.68 -44.30
C TYR A 17 -32.05 44.56 -45.05
N LYS A 18 -32.49 45.39 -45.99
CA LYS A 18 -31.64 46.41 -46.63
C LYS A 18 -31.02 47.37 -45.62
N TYR A 19 -31.78 47.80 -44.61
CA TYR A 19 -31.27 48.67 -43.55
C TYR A 19 -30.64 47.91 -42.38
N GLU A 20 -31.09 46.69 -42.09
CA GLU A 20 -30.52 45.87 -41.02
C GLU A 20 -29.11 45.37 -41.36
N ASP A 21 -28.93 44.84 -42.57
CA ASP A 21 -27.68 44.27 -43.06
C ASP A 21 -26.82 45.30 -43.84
N TRP A 22 -27.07 46.60 -43.69
CA TRP A 22 -26.39 47.65 -44.46
C TRP A 22 -24.86 47.65 -44.32
N LEU A 23 -24.34 47.16 -43.19
CA LEU A 23 -22.89 47.02 -42.90
C LEU A 23 -22.34 45.61 -43.14
N LYS A 24 -23.18 44.64 -43.54
CA LYS A 24 -22.79 43.22 -43.62
C LYS A 24 -21.95 42.92 -44.86
N ASN A 25 -22.32 43.52 -45.99
CA ASN A 25 -21.71 43.26 -47.30
C ASN A 25 -20.63 44.29 -47.65
N ASP A 26 -20.79 45.55 -47.23
CA ASP A 26 -19.90 46.65 -47.59
C ASP A 26 -19.43 47.38 -46.33
N TYR A 27 -18.24 47.02 -45.84
CA TYR A 27 -17.66 47.56 -44.62
C TYR A 27 -16.13 47.72 -44.74
N PRO A 28 -15.56 48.89 -44.39
CA PRO A 28 -16.24 50.13 -43.98
C PRO A 28 -16.83 50.91 -45.17
N GLN A 29 -17.99 51.55 -44.99
CA GLN A 29 -18.52 52.53 -45.94
C GLN A 29 -17.88 53.92 -45.72
N PRO A 30 -17.94 54.86 -46.68
CA PRO A 30 -17.42 56.21 -46.52
C PRO A 30 -17.93 56.92 -45.27
N VAL A 31 -19.22 56.75 -44.95
CA VAL A 31 -19.84 57.31 -43.74
C VAL A 31 -19.17 56.78 -42.45
N ASN A 32 -18.74 55.52 -42.43
CA ASN A 32 -18.07 54.95 -41.25
C ASN A 32 -16.66 55.53 -41.09
N GLU A 33 -15.97 55.78 -42.20
CA GLU A 33 -14.66 56.43 -42.18
C GLU A 33 -14.79 57.88 -41.70
N ASP A 34 -15.79 58.62 -42.18
CA ASP A 34 -16.10 59.99 -41.74
C ASP A 34 -16.45 60.04 -40.24
N ILE A 35 -17.30 59.11 -39.76
CA ILE A 35 -17.64 59.01 -38.33
C ILE A 35 -16.39 58.65 -37.50
N ALA A 36 -15.57 57.72 -37.97
CA ALA A 36 -14.33 57.36 -37.28
C ALA A 36 -13.36 58.54 -37.21
N GLN A 37 -13.19 59.29 -38.30
CA GLN A 37 -12.39 60.52 -38.32
C GLN A 37 -12.93 61.55 -37.34
N PHE A 38 -14.25 61.76 -37.29
CA PHE A 38 -14.86 62.72 -36.37
C PHE A 38 -14.70 62.35 -34.89
N ILE A 39 -14.81 61.05 -34.54
CA ILE A 39 -14.56 60.57 -33.18
C ILE A 39 -13.07 60.73 -32.82
N ASN A 40 -12.19 60.34 -33.74
CA ASN A 40 -10.75 60.38 -33.56
C ASN A 40 -10.18 61.82 -33.55
N LEU A 41 -10.96 62.82 -34.00
CA LEU A 41 -10.53 64.20 -34.13
C LEU A 41 -10.03 64.80 -32.80
N ALA A 42 -10.62 64.42 -31.65
CA ALA A 42 -10.14 64.88 -30.35
C ALA A 42 -8.74 64.37 -30.02
N ASP A 43 -8.41 63.13 -30.40
CA ASP A 43 -7.06 62.56 -30.25
C ASP A 43 -6.09 63.21 -31.25
N ASP A 44 -6.55 63.46 -32.48
CA ASP A 44 -5.73 64.14 -33.50
C ASP A 44 -5.40 65.59 -33.14
N TYR A 45 -6.31 66.31 -32.47
CA TYR A 45 -6.08 67.67 -31.97
C TYR A 45 -5.09 67.74 -30.80
N GLN A 46 -4.91 66.64 -30.07
CA GLN A 46 -3.92 66.58 -28.98
C GLN A 46 -2.49 66.37 -29.50
N LYS A 47 -2.30 66.10 -30.80
CA LYS A 47 -0.98 65.83 -31.38
C LYS A 47 -0.18 67.11 -31.66
N PRO A 48 1.14 67.12 -31.40
CA PRO A 48 2.00 68.26 -31.73
C PRO A 48 1.94 68.58 -33.23
N GLY A 49 1.59 69.83 -33.58
CA GLY A 49 1.59 70.33 -34.96
C GLY A 49 0.24 70.32 -35.69
N ALA A 50 -0.82 69.78 -35.10
CA ALA A 50 -2.18 69.80 -35.66
C ALA A 50 -3.00 71.04 -35.23
N ASN A 51 -2.60 71.71 -34.15
CA ASN A 51 -3.27 72.92 -33.65
C ASN A 51 -2.91 74.15 -34.48
N PRO A 52 -3.87 75.06 -34.76
CA PRO A 52 -3.54 76.45 -35.05
C PRO A 52 -2.62 76.94 -33.94
N GLN A 53 -1.41 77.40 -34.28
CA GLN A 53 -0.48 77.94 -33.29
C GLN A 53 -1.23 79.01 -32.49
N PRO A 54 -1.40 78.85 -31.16
CA PRO A 54 -2.04 79.87 -30.35
C PRO A 54 -1.24 81.16 -30.51
N ILE A 55 -1.95 82.30 -30.65
CA ILE A 55 -1.27 83.60 -30.61
C ILE A 55 -0.57 83.67 -29.24
N PRO A 56 0.76 83.82 -29.18
CA PRO A 56 1.47 83.79 -27.91
C PRO A 56 0.99 84.95 -27.03
N ASP A 57 0.26 84.65 -25.96
CA ASP A 57 0.01 85.58 -24.87
C ASP A 57 1.24 85.51 -23.93
N PRO A 58 2.01 86.60 -23.75
CA PRO A 58 3.22 86.58 -22.93
C PRO A 58 2.93 86.37 -21.43
N GLU A 59 1.69 86.48 -20.96
CA GLU A 59 1.34 86.35 -19.54
C GLU A 59 0.75 84.98 -19.16
N ASN A 60 0.30 84.18 -20.12
CA ASN A 60 -0.36 82.90 -19.86
C ASN A 60 0.35 81.72 -20.56
N PRO A 61 0.49 80.55 -19.90
CA PRO A 61 0.97 79.34 -20.56
C PRO A 61 0.01 78.95 -21.69
N LEU A 62 0.56 78.40 -22.78
CA LEU A 62 -0.20 77.88 -23.91
C LEU A 62 -1.16 76.77 -23.44
N ASP A 63 -2.44 77.10 -23.30
CA ASP A 63 -3.51 76.14 -23.05
C ASP A 63 -4.26 75.89 -24.37
N PRO A 64 -4.07 74.73 -25.04
CA PRO A 64 -4.80 74.44 -26.25
C PRO A 64 -6.29 74.25 -25.92
N ASP A 65 -7.16 75.02 -26.58
CA ASP A 65 -8.60 74.91 -26.40
C ASP A 65 -9.07 73.44 -26.54
N PRO A 66 -9.76 72.87 -25.53
CA PRO A 66 -10.17 71.48 -25.59
C PRO A 66 -11.27 71.30 -26.63
N LEU A 67 -10.99 70.51 -27.67
CA LEU A 67 -11.98 70.18 -28.68
C LEU A 67 -12.98 69.15 -28.13
N ILE A 68 -14.25 69.54 -28.07
CA ILE A 68 -15.35 68.65 -27.66
C ILE A 68 -15.85 67.89 -28.90
N THR A 69 -15.48 66.61 -29.00
CA THR A 69 -16.04 65.68 -30.00
C THR A 69 -17.00 64.67 -29.33
N PRO A 70 -17.85 63.96 -30.10
CA PRO A 70 -18.68 62.91 -29.53
C PRO A 70 -17.85 61.84 -28.81
N PRO A 71 -18.29 61.36 -27.64
CA PRO A 71 -17.53 60.39 -26.87
C PRO A 71 -17.46 59.04 -27.58
N LEU A 72 -16.36 58.31 -27.35
CA LEU A 72 -16.22 56.92 -27.76
C LEU A 72 -16.88 56.02 -26.69
N TYR A 73 -18.05 55.45 -27.01
CA TYR A 73 -18.76 54.57 -26.07
C TYR A 73 -18.03 53.24 -25.95
N GLY A 74 -17.80 52.78 -24.71
CA GLY A 74 -17.11 51.51 -24.44
C GLY A 74 -15.58 51.59 -24.44
N ARG A 75 -14.98 52.77 -24.59
CA ARG A 75 -13.51 53.02 -24.61
C ARG A 75 -12.75 52.21 -23.57
N TRP A 76 -13.14 52.35 -22.30
CA TRP A 76 -12.46 51.72 -21.16
C TRP A 76 -12.67 50.20 -21.08
N HIS A 77 -13.83 49.71 -21.49
CA HIS A 77 -14.18 48.29 -21.43
C HIS A 77 -13.49 47.49 -22.54
N ALA A 78 -13.37 48.10 -23.72
CA ALA A 78 -12.67 47.51 -24.86
C ALA A 78 -11.16 47.79 -24.86
N ALA A 79 -10.68 48.72 -24.02
CA ALA A 79 -9.32 49.28 -24.05
C ALA A 79 -8.92 49.76 -25.47
N VAL A 80 -9.84 50.49 -26.13
CA VAL A 80 -9.65 51.02 -27.49
C VAL A 80 -9.82 52.54 -27.47
N ASP A 81 -8.76 53.26 -27.82
CA ASP A 81 -8.76 54.72 -27.86
C ASP A 81 -9.14 55.31 -29.23
N ARG A 82 -9.00 54.55 -30.32
CA ARG A 82 -9.28 55.01 -31.71
C ARG A 82 -10.01 53.99 -32.56
N MET A 83 -10.83 54.48 -33.49
CA MET A 83 -11.61 53.69 -34.44
C MET A 83 -10.92 53.57 -35.79
N LEU A 84 -11.03 52.39 -36.43
CA LEU A 84 -10.48 51.99 -37.75
C LEU A 84 -8.96 52.11 -37.92
N THR A 85 -8.35 53.24 -37.56
CA THR A 85 -6.92 53.53 -37.69
C THR A 85 -6.29 53.82 -36.34
N LYS A 86 -5.02 53.43 -36.19
CA LYS A 86 -4.20 53.72 -35.01
C LYS A 86 -3.58 55.11 -35.10
N ALA A 87 -2.91 55.55 -34.03
CA ALA A 87 -2.10 56.76 -33.98
C ALA A 87 -1.17 56.91 -35.21
N ASP A 88 -0.52 55.81 -35.60
CA ASP A 88 0.48 55.74 -36.67
C ASP A 88 -0.13 55.63 -38.09
N GLY A 89 -1.45 55.77 -38.24
CA GLY A 89 -2.14 55.64 -39.53
C GLY A 89 -2.34 54.19 -40.00
N THR A 90 -1.76 53.21 -39.32
CA THR A 90 -2.00 51.78 -39.61
C THR A 90 -3.42 51.36 -39.24
N PRO A 91 -4.05 50.41 -39.95
CA PRO A 91 -5.38 49.90 -39.58
C PRO A 91 -5.36 49.19 -38.22
N GLN A 92 -6.42 49.37 -37.43
CA GLN A 92 -6.66 48.63 -36.18
C GLN A 92 -6.95 47.15 -36.48
N PRO A 93 -6.42 46.20 -35.69
CA PRO A 93 -6.83 44.80 -35.78
C PRO A 93 -8.32 44.68 -35.44
N ASN A 94 -9.00 43.76 -36.12
CA ASN A 94 -10.43 43.45 -35.91
C ASN A 94 -11.35 44.68 -36.05
N SER A 95 -11.34 45.31 -37.23
CA SER A 95 -12.24 46.44 -37.54
C SER A 95 -13.73 46.08 -37.45
N LYS A 96 -14.10 44.81 -37.47
CA LYS A 96 -15.49 44.33 -37.30
C LYS A 96 -15.81 43.89 -35.86
N ASN A 97 -15.24 44.57 -34.86
CA ASN A 97 -15.54 44.28 -33.45
C ASN A 97 -16.82 45.02 -32.99
N TRP A 98 -17.44 44.56 -31.91
CA TRP A 98 -18.65 45.15 -31.33
C TRP A 98 -18.47 46.65 -31.01
N ILE A 99 -17.25 47.07 -30.70
CA ILE A 99 -16.92 48.46 -30.37
C ILE A 99 -17.04 49.38 -31.60
N HIS A 100 -16.64 48.88 -32.78
CA HIS A 100 -16.79 49.58 -34.05
C HIS A 100 -18.25 49.59 -34.48
N GLU A 101 -18.97 48.50 -34.34
CA GLU A 101 -20.41 48.43 -34.62
C GLU A 101 -21.21 49.41 -33.75
N LEU A 102 -20.94 49.44 -32.44
CA LEU A 102 -21.59 50.34 -31.48
C LEU A 102 -21.38 51.83 -31.79
N ASN A 103 -20.19 52.20 -32.28
CA ASN A 103 -19.82 53.61 -32.46
C ASN A 103 -19.97 54.11 -33.89
N LEU A 104 -19.79 53.25 -34.91
CA LEU A 104 -19.88 53.62 -36.31
C LEU A 104 -21.30 53.48 -36.86
N ASP A 105 -22.14 52.62 -36.28
CA ASP A 105 -23.56 52.56 -36.63
C ASP A 105 -24.36 53.59 -35.80
N PRO A 106 -24.98 54.61 -36.44
CA PRO A 106 -25.79 55.60 -35.74
C PRO A 106 -26.95 54.98 -34.95
N ARG A 107 -27.48 53.83 -35.38
CA ARG A 107 -28.61 53.12 -34.75
C ARG A 107 -28.25 52.63 -33.36
N PHE A 108 -27.00 52.23 -33.12
CA PHE A 108 -26.54 51.74 -31.82
C PHE A 108 -25.95 52.86 -30.94
N ARG A 109 -25.47 53.94 -31.56
CA ARG A 109 -24.90 55.08 -30.84
C ARG A 109 -25.93 55.84 -30.01
N VAL A 110 -27.17 55.97 -30.48
CA VAL A 110 -28.27 56.63 -29.75
C VAL A 110 -28.64 55.86 -28.47
N PRO A 111 -28.95 54.54 -28.52
CA PRO A 111 -29.11 53.72 -27.33
C PRO A 111 -27.91 53.73 -26.39
N ALA A 112 -26.67 53.75 -26.91
CA ALA A 112 -25.46 53.84 -26.10
C ALA A 112 -25.39 55.13 -25.27
N GLY A 113 -25.82 56.26 -25.86
CA GLY A 113 -25.96 57.53 -25.15
C GLY A 113 -27.01 57.47 -24.05
N PHE A 114 -28.20 56.91 -24.32
CA PHE A 114 -29.22 56.71 -23.30
C PHE A 114 -28.75 55.79 -22.17
N GLY A 115 -28.06 54.69 -22.51
CA GLY A 115 -27.45 53.79 -21.52
C GLY A 115 -26.42 54.51 -20.65
N THR A 116 -25.58 55.37 -21.26
CA THR A 116 -24.61 56.18 -20.52
C THR A 116 -25.29 57.12 -19.54
N LYS A 117 -26.42 57.73 -19.92
CA LYS A 117 -27.20 58.60 -19.01
C LYS A 117 -27.71 57.83 -17.79
N VAL A 118 -28.21 56.60 -17.96
CA VAL A 118 -28.64 55.75 -16.84
C VAL A 118 -27.49 55.45 -15.89
N ILE A 119 -26.30 55.16 -16.42
CA ILE A 119 -25.09 54.94 -15.61
C ILE A 119 -24.70 56.21 -14.84
N GLN A 120 -24.73 57.38 -15.50
CA GLN A 120 -24.43 58.66 -14.86
C GLN A 120 -25.42 59.01 -13.74
N GLU A 121 -26.72 58.80 -13.96
CA GLU A 121 -27.77 59.03 -12.96
C GLU A 121 -27.61 58.13 -11.73
N LYS A 122 -27.12 56.90 -11.90
CA LYS A 122 -26.92 55.90 -10.83
C LYS A 122 -25.48 55.69 -10.41
N GLN A 123 -24.57 56.59 -10.77
CA GLN A 123 -23.13 56.38 -10.58
C GLN A 123 -22.76 56.11 -9.11
N GLU A 124 -23.39 56.80 -8.16
CA GLU A 124 -23.09 56.65 -6.73
C GLU A 124 -23.54 55.28 -6.22
N GLU A 125 -24.71 54.80 -6.65
CA GLU A 125 -25.24 53.48 -6.31
C GLU A 125 -24.32 52.37 -6.84
N TYR A 126 -23.91 52.46 -8.11
CA TYR A 126 -23.01 51.48 -8.72
C TYR A 126 -21.61 51.51 -8.10
N MET A 127 -21.10 52.69 -7.78
CA MET A 127 -19.82 52.81 -7.08
C MET A 127 -19.89 52.18 -5.70
N ASN A 128 -20.96 52.43 -4.92
CA ASN A 128 -21.13 51.78 -3.61
C ASN A 128 -21.18 50.25 -3.74
N ALA A 129 -21.98 49.73 -4.68
CA ALA A 129 -22.07 48.29 -4.94
C ALA A 129 -20.72 47.67 -5.36
N ALA A 130 -19.92 48.39 -6.16
CA ALA A 130 -18.58 47.96 -6.55
C ALA A 130 -17.63 47.94 -5.34
N TRP A 131 -17.65 48.97 -4.49
CA TRP A 131 -16.84 49.03 -3.26
C TRP A 131 -17.16 47.91 -2.28
N GLU A 132 -18.43 47.57 -2.11
CA GLU A 132 -18.87 46.43 -1.30
C GLU A 132 -18.27 45.11 -1.82
N GLN A 133 -18.21 44.92 -3.14
CA GLN A 133 -17.63 43.71 -3.76
C GLN A 133 -16.10 43.65 -3.64
N VAL A 134 -15.40 44.77 -3.75
CA VAL A 134 -13.93 44.81 -3.73
C VAL A 134 -13.37 44.23 -2.44
N GLY A 135 -14.01 44.46 -1.29
CA GLY A 135 -13.58 43.93 0.00
C GLY A 135 -13.48 42.40 0.00
N ASP A 136 -14.47 41.71 -0.56
CA ASP A 136 -14.49 40.24 -0.61
C ASP A 136 -13.54 39.68 -1.66
N VAL A 137 -13.35 40.38 -2.79
CA VAL A 137 -12.33 40.02 -3.79
C VAL A 137 -10.92 40.10 -3.18
N VAL A 138 -10.63 41.15 -2.39
CA VAL A 138 -9.32 41.29 -1.72
C VAL A 138 -9.11 40.17 -0.70
N LYS A 139 -10.12 39.84 0.11
CA LYS A 139 -10.05 38.71 1.06
C LYS A 139 -9.83 37.37 0.33
N ALA A 140 -10.56 37.12 -0.75
CA ALA A 140 -10.41 35.90 -1.56
C ALA A 140 -9.01 35.81 -2.18
N ASN A 141 -8.49 36.91 -2.74
CA ASN A 141 -7.13 36.97 -3.29
C ASN A 141 -6.06 36.74 -2.21
N HIS A 142 -6.26 37.29 -1.01
CA HIS A 142 -5.36 37.03 0.12
C HIS A 142 -5.38 35.54 0.51
N PHE A 143 -6.56 34.92 0.57
CA PHE A 143 -6.70 33.50 0.84
C PHE A 143 -6.00 32.63 -0.23
N ILE A 144 -6.17 32.96 -1.52
CA ILE A 144 -5.49 32.25 -2.63
C ILE A 144 -3.97 32.35 -2.47
N ARG A 145 -3.44 33.54 -2.19
CA ARG A 145 -1.99 33.73 -1.98
C ARG A 145 -1.49 32.91 -0.78
N PHE A 146 -2.25 32.88 0.31
CA PHE A 146 -1.89 32.09 1.49
C PHE A 146 -1.96 30.58 1.22
N ALA A 147 -2.96 30.13 0.44
CA ALA A 147 -3.07 28.74 0.01
C ALA A 147 -1.90 28.32 -0.89
N GLN A 148 -1.49 29.17 -1.82
CA GLN A 148 -0.30 28.96 -2.67
C GLN A 148 0.98 28.85 -1.83
N LEU A 149 1.19 29.79 -0.89
CA LEU A 149 2.33 29.73 0.02
C LEU A 149 2.33 28.45 0.86
N SER A 150 1.16 28.07 1.38
CA SER A 150 1.00 26.86 2.19
C SER A 150 1.29 25.60 1.37
N ALA A 151 0.85 25.54 0.11
CA ALA A 151 1.12 24.43 -0.80
C ALA A 151 2.62 24.29 -1.06
N GLU A 152 3.32 25.39 -1.36
CA GLU A 152 4.78 25.38 -1.58
C GLU A 152 5.55 24.99 -0.31
N ALA A 153 5.15 25.51 0.85
CA ALA A 153 5.77 25.15 2.13
C ALA A 153 5.59 23.66 2.45
N LEU A 154 4.37 23.13 2.25
CA LEU A 154 4.07 21.71 2.42
C LEU A 154 4.85 20.84 1.43
N PHE A 155 5.01 21.30 0.19
CA PHE A 155 5.82 20.60 -0.81
C PHE A 155 7.29 20.52 -0.38
N GLN A 156 7.85 21.61 0.13
CA GLN A 156 9.21 21.62 0.69
C GLN A 156 9.36 20.71 1.92
N TRP A 157 8.35 20.64 2.79
CA TRP A 157 8.36 19.69 3.91
C TRP A 157 8.27 18.25 3.42
N HIS A 158 7.41 17.97 2.44
CA HIS A 158 7.30 16.65 1.83
C HIS A 158 8.64 16.20 1.22
N SER A 159 9.27 17.04 0.40
CA SER A 159 10.55 16.70 -0.25
C SER A 159 11.69 16.53 0.74
N LYS A 160 11.77 17.38 1.78
CA LYS A 160 12.86 17.32 2.76
C LYS A 160 12.66 16.29 3.87
N GLN A 161 11.43 15.94 4.23
CA GLN A 161 11.14 15.06 5.36
C GLN A 161 10.49 13.74 4.93
N ILE A 162 9.40 13.78 4.16
CA ILE A 162 8.61 12.58 3.84
C ILE A 162 9.32 11.71 2.79
N GLN A 163 9.86 12.32 1.74
CA GLN A 163 10.55 11.61 0.67
C GLN A 163 11.80 10.85 1.14
N PRO A 164 12.73 11.41 1.95
CA PRO A 164 13.87 10.63 2.43
C PRO A 164 13.45 9.53 3.42
N LEU A 165 12.35 9.70 4.17
CA LEU A 165 11.85 8.66 5.07
C LEU A 165 11.42 7.39 4.33
N SER A 166 10.92 7.49 3.10
CA SER A 166 10.55 6.29 2.34
C SER A 166 11.75 5.41 1.98
N LEU A 167 12.92 6.02 1.77
CA LEU A 167 14.16 5.34 1.41
C LEU A 167 14.95 4.88 2.64
N GLN A 168 15.05 5.72 3.67
CA GLN A 168 15.92 5.49 4.82
C GLN A 168 15.22 4.80 5.99
N ALA A 169 13.92 5.06 6.20
CA ALA A 169 13.19 4.62 7.39
C ALA A 169 11.69 4.32 7.09
N PRO A 170 11.40 3.30 6.24
CA PRO A 170 10.03 2.99 5.80
C PRO A 170 9.07 2.70 6.97
N ASP A 171 9.57 2.08 8.04
CA ASP A 171 8.82 1.81 9.27
C ASP A 171 8.28 3.09 9.93
N THR A 172 9.09 4.16 9.94
CA THR A 172 8.69 5.45 10.51
C THR A 172 7.59 6.08 9.67
N LEU A 173 7.69 5.98 8.35
CA LEU A 173 6.65 6.45 7.43
C LEU A 173 5.34 5.69 7.61
N LEU A 174 5.42 4.37 7.80
CA LEU A 174 4.26 3.52 8.07
C LEU A 174 3.62 3.89 9.42
N MET A 175 4.40 4.16 10.47
CA MET A 175 3.86 4.68 11.72
C MET A 175 3.25 6.07 11.53
N LEU A 176 3.93 7.00 10.87
CA LEU A 176 3.46 8.38 10.67
C LEU A 176 2.10 8.42 9.95
N SER A 177 1.96 7.60 8.91
CA SER A 177 0.76 7.50 8.08
C SER A 177 -0.42 6.76 8.72
N ALA A 178 -0.24 6.12 9.89
CA ALA A 178 -1.27 5.27 10.51
C ALA A 178 -2.70 5.87 10.58
N PRO A 179 -2.91 7.16 10.93
CA PRO A 179 -4.25 7.75 10.99
C PRO A 179 -4.96 7.79 9.63
N VAL A 180 -4.20 7.89 8.53
CA VAL A 180 -4.74 8.02 7.17
C VAL A 180 -4.75 6.71 6.38
N GLN A 181 -4.11 5.65 6.88
CA GLN A 181 -4.02 4.34 6.19
C GLN A 181 -5.36 3.71 5.80
N LYS A 182 -6.45 4.05 6.49
CA LYS A 182 -7.81 3.59 6.15
C LYS A 182 -8.39 4.27 4.90
N ARG A 183 -7.83 5.41 4.49
CA ARG A 183 -8.25 6.22 3.34
C ARG A 183 -7.29 6.13 2.15
N LEU A 184 -6.06 5.66 2.39
CA LEU A 184 -5.07 5.46 1.36
C LEU A 184 -5.31 4.13 0.66
N LEU A 185 -5.61 4.19 -0.64
CA LEU A 185 -5.78 3.03 -1.51
C LEU A 185 -4.45 2.67 -2.18
N VAL A 186 -4.09 1.39 -2.10
CA VAL A 186 -2.97 0.76 -2.79
C VAL A 186 -3.51 -0.49 -3.47
N GLN A 187 -3.36 -0.59 -4.79
CA GLN A 187 -3.82 -1.77 -5.56
C GLN A 187 -5.28 -2.16 -5.25
N ASN A 188 -6.19 -1.19 -5.30
CA ASN A 188 -7.62 -1.35 -5.06
C ASN A 188 -8.03 -1.80 -3.63
N THR A 189 -7.09 -1.85 -2.68
CA THR A 189 -7.36 -2.13 -1.26
C THR A 189 -6.76 -1.02 -0.39
N THR A 190 -7.24 -0.85 0.84
CA THR A 190 -6.65 0.16 1.73
C THR A 190 -5.34 -0.35 2.34
N VAL A 191 -4.39 0.54 2.63
CA VAL A 191 -3.14 0.18 3.34
C VAL A 191 -3.45 -0.49 4.67
N PHE A 192 -4.49 -0.02 5.37
CA PHE A 192 -4.94 -0.64 6.62
C PHE A 192 -5.42 -2.09 6.42
N HIS A 193 -6.14 -2.38 5.33
CA HIS A 193 -6.57 -3.72 5.00
C HIS A 193 -5.38 -4.62 4.66
N GLN A 194 -4.40 -4.13 3.91
CA GLN A 194 -3.18 -4.87 3.60
C GLN A 194 -2.39 -5.24 4.86
N LEU A 195 -2.26 -4.30 5.82
CA LEU A 195 -1.64 -4.61 7.12
C LEU A 195 -2.43 -5.65 7.90
N LYS A 196 -3.77 -5.58 7.91
CA LYS A 196 -4.61 -6.56 8.61
C LYS A 196 -4.43 -7.98 8.06
N MET A 197 -4.23 -8.12 6.74
CA MET A 197 -4.04 -9.41 6.07
C MET A 197 -2.58 -9.87 6.04
N GLY A 198 -1.64 -9.01 6.43
CA GLY A 198 -0.20 -9.28 6.40
C GLY A 198 0.35 -9.92 7.68
N VAL A 199 1.65 -10.19 7.65
CA VAL A 199 2.42 -10.70 8.81
C VAL A 199 2.52 -9.64 9.92
N VAL A 200 2.57 -8.36 9.54
CA VAL A 200 2.65 -7.23 10.47
C VAL A 200 1.25 -6.94 11.04
N PRO A 201 0.98 -7.19 12.33
CA PRO A 201 -0.31 -6.91 12.93
C PRO A 201 -0.60 -5.40 12.95
N PRO A 202 -1.87 -4.96 12.81
CA PRO A 202 -2.24 -3.54 12.91
C PRO A 202 -1.84 -2.87 14.23
N VAL A 203 -1.61 -3.66 15.29
CA VAL A 203 -1.12 -3.17 16.59
C VAL A 203 0.31 -2.58 16.46
N ALA A 204 1.09 -3.03 15.48
CA ALA A 204 2.45 -2.53 15.21
C ALA A 204 2.50 -1.03 14.86
N VAL A 205 1.41 -0.48 14.32
CA VAL A 205 1.30 0.96 13.96
C VAL A 205 0.43 1.76 14.93
N SER A 206 -0.05 1.12 16.00
CA SER A 206 -0.92 1.73 17.01
C SER A 206 -0.28 2.91 17.73
N ALA A 207 -1.11 3.81 18.26
CA ALA A 207 -0.63 4.97 19.02
C ALA A 207 0.12 4.55 20.31
N GLN A 208 -0.29 3.45 20.93
CA GLN A 208 0.29 2.89 22.14
C GLN A 208 1.69 2.36 21.85
N LEU A 209 1.85 1.54 20.82
CA LEU A 209 3.18 1.01 20.47
C LEU A 209 4.12 2.15 20.06
N ARG A 210 3.63 3.13 19.28
CA ARG A 210 4.40 4.32 18.93
C ARG A 210 4.85 5.11 20.16
N LYS A 211 4.06 5.19 21.24
CA LYS A 211 4.50 5.85 22.48
C LYS A 211 5.66 5.09 23.14
N ILE A 212 5.63 3.76 23.08
CA ILE A 212 6.66 2.89 23.66
C ILE A 212 7.93 2.87 22.81
N THR A 213 7.84 2.88 21.48
CA THR A 213 8.99 2.75 20.56
C THR A 213 9.63 4.08 20.16
N ARG A 214 9.09 5.23 20.62
CA ARG A 214 9.69 6.55 20.38
C ARG A 214 11.15 6.59 20.85
N PRO A 215 12.07 7.26 20.11
CA PRO A 215 13.50 7.33 20.45
C PRO A 215 13.81 7.81 21.87
N ARG A 216 12.96 8.67 22.43
CA ARG A 216 13.11 9.23 23.80
C ARG A 216 12.17 8.59 24.84
N SER A 217 11.58 7.44 24.54
CA SER A 217 10.71 6.76 25.50
C SER A 217 11.54 6.11 26.63
N ARG A 218 10.93 5.94 27.81
CA ARG A 218 11.60 5.24 28.93
C ARG A 218 12.02 3.82 28.57
N ALA A 219 11.25 3.12 27.73
CA ALA A 219 11.57 1.76 27.31
C ALA A 219 12.81 1.74 26.40
N VAL A 220 12.87 2.63 25.42
CA VAL A 220 14.02 2.74 24.51
C VAL A 220 15.28 3.18 25.23
N VAL A 221 15.16 4.13 26.16
CA VAL A 221 16.32 4.65 26.92
C VAL A 221 16.85 3.65 27.94
N LYS A 222 15.99 2.84 28.57
CA LYS A 222 16.41 1.90 29.62
C LYS A 222 16.90 0.55 29.10
N LEU A 223 16.41 0.11 27.95
CA LEU A 223 16.78 -1.17 27.38
C LEU A 223 18.09 -1.05 26.59
N PRO A 224 18.94 -2.10 26.61
CA PRO A 224 20.27 -2.07 25.98
C PRO A 224 20.20 -2.29 24.46
N PHE A 225 19.42 -1.46 23.75
CA PHE A 225 19.27 -1.56 22.29
C PHE A 225 20.59 -1.29 21.56
N GLU A 226 21.35 -0.27 21.99
CA GLU A 226 22.66 0.07 21.40
C GLU A 226 23.69 -1.04 21.60
N LYS A 227 23.71 -1.68 22.78
CA LYS A 227 24.62 -2.81 23.07
C LYS A 227 24.39 -3.99 22.14
N ASN A 228 23.14 -4.20 21.71
CA ASN A 228 22.76 -5.30 20.82
C ASN A 228 22.74 -4.89 19.34
N ASN A 229 23.19 -3.66 19.01
CA ASN A 229 23.14 -3.09 17.67
C ASN A 229 21.74 -3.13 17.02
N VAL A 230 20.69 -2.98 17.84
CA VAL A 230 19.29 -3.02 17.41
C VAL A 230 18.74 -1.61 17.33
N GLN A 231 18.21 -1.22 16.17
CA GLN A 231 17.48 0.04 16.02
C GLN A 231 15.97 -0.18 16.30
N PRO A 232 15.39 0.45 17.34
CA PRO A 232 13.96 0.31 17.65
C PRO A 232 13.03 0.80 16.53
N VAL A 233 13.54 1.70 15.69
CA VAL A 233 12.81 2.29 14.56
C VAL A 233 12.55 1.26 13.45
N GLN A 234 13.38 0.23 13.32
CA GLN A 234 13.28 -0.82 12.29
C GLN A 234 12.46 -2.04 12.76
N MET A 235 11.61 -1.87 13.77
CA MET A 235 10.83 -2.95 14.36
C MET A 235 9.86 -3.61 13.37
N ILE A 236 9.23 -2.82 12.49
CA ILE A 236 8.19 -3.31 11.58
C ILE A 236 8.83 -4.14 10.47
N GLY A 237 9.98 -3.70 9.94
CA GLY A 237 10.77 -4.47 8.98
C GLY A 237 11.20 -5.82 9.56
N ARG A 238 11.66 -5.86 10.81
CA ARG A 238 12.06 -7.10 11.51
C ARG A 238 10.88 -8.02 11.86
N LEU A 239 9.71 -7.44 12.08
CA LEU A 239 8.47 -8.19 12.27
C LEU A 239 8.01 -8.81 10.95
N ASN A 240 8.16 -8.08 9.84
CA ASN A 240 7.83 -8.58 8.51
C ASN A 240 8.80 -9.68 8.03
N SER A 241 10.08 -9.61 8.42
CA SER A 241 11.07 -10.67 8.14
C SER A 241 10.93 -11.90 9.04
N GLY A 242 10.07 -11.85 10.06
CA GLY A 242 9.89 -12.95 11.02
C GLY A 242 11.02 -13.08 12.06
N GLU A 243 11.94 -12.12 12.14
CA GLU A 243 13.00 -12.12 13.15
C GLU A 243 12.44 -11.85 14.55
N ILE A 244 11.41 -11.01 14.64
CA ILE A 244 10.68 -10.74 15.86
C ILE A 244 9.33 -11.43 15.77
N VAL A 245 9.01 -12.28 16.75
CA VAL A 245 7.70 -12.90 16.88
C VAL A 245 7.01 -12.33 18.11
N ALA A 246 5.69 -12.09 18.02
CA ALA A 246 4.91 -11.55 19.14
C ALA A 246 4.92 -12.48 20.37
N ALA A 247 4.98 -13.78 20.13
CA ALA A 247 5.13 -14.79 21.17
C ALA A 247 6.20 -15.80 20.73
N PRO A 248 7.17 -16.14 21.61
CA PRO A 248 8.07 -17.24 21.33
C PRO A 248 7.27 -18.55 21.17
N PRO A 249 7.78 -19.51 20.38
CA PRO A 249 7.14 -20.81 20.28
C PRO A 249 7.04 -21.43 21.68
N LYS A 250 5.89 -22.03 21.97
CA LYS A 250 5.66 -22.70 23.24
C LYS A 250 6.57 -23.93 23.29
N VAL A 251 7.60 -23.88 24.14
CA VAL A 251 8.42 -25.04 24.46
C VAL A 251 7.78 -25.82 25.60
N THR A 252 7.76 -27.13 25.50
CA THR A 252 7.30 -28.00 26.58
C THR A 252 8.27 -27.89 27.77
N PRO A 253 7.78 -27.62 28.99
CA PRO A 253 8.62 -27.62 30.17
C PRO A 253 9.29 -28.99 30.38
N PRO A 254 10.57 -29.03 30.82
CA PRO A 254 11.33 -30.28 30.94
C PRO A 254 10.79 -31.26 31.99
N ALA A 255 9.93 -30.78 32.90
CA ALA A 255 9.29 -31.62 33.92
C ALA A 255 8.11 -32.43 33.37
N ILE A 256 7.55 -32.05 32.22
CA ILE A 256 6.42 -32.75 31.61
C ILE A 256 6.97 -33.91 30.78
N ARG A 257 6.56 -35.13 31.13
CA ARG A 257 6.83 -36.33 30.35
C ARG A 257 5.83 -36.39 29.19
N THR A 258 6.16 -35.76 28.07
CA THR A 258 5.38 -35.92 26.84
C THR A 258 5.60 -37.30 26.25
N GLU A 259 4.67 -37.74 25.40
CA GLU A 259 4.74 -39.02 24.68
C GLU A 259 6.09 -39.18 23.95
N GLU A 260 6.59 -38.10 23.36
CA GLU A 260 7.90 -38.06 22.69
C GLU A 260 9.06 -38.38 23.65
N VAL A 261 9.06 -37.79 24.86
CA VAL A 261 10.08 -38.04 25.89
C VAL A 261 9.98 -39.47 26.43
N LEU A 262 8.77 -40.00 26.57
CA LEU A 262 8.56 -41.39 27.00
C LEU A 262 9.02 -42.36 25.92
N ASN A 263 8.67 -42.11 24.67
CA ASN A 263 9.06 -42.94 23.53
C ASN A 263 10.59 -42.98 23.36
N GLU A 264 11.26 -41.84 23.52
CA GLU A 264 12.73 -41.75 23.51
C GLU A 264 13.36 -42.57 24.66
N GLN A 265 12.75 -42.57 25.84
CA GLN A 265 13.25 -43.29 27.01
C GLN A 265 12.97 -44.80 26.99
N THR A 266 11.87 -45.23 26.37
CA THR A 266 11.44 -46.63 26.36
C THR A 266 11.85 -47.40 25.11
N THR A 267 12.14 -46.71 24.00
CA THR A 267 12.59 -47.39 22.79
C THR A 267 14.02 -47.91 22.98
N PRO A 268 14.27 -49.23 22.90
CA PRO A 268 15.63 -49.74 22.96
C PRO A 268 16.41 -49.21 21.75
N GLN A 269 17.44 -48.39 21.98
CA GLN A 269 18.38 -47.97 20.95
C GLN A 269 19.49 -49.04 20.81
N PRO A 270 19.42 -49.96 19.83
CA PRO A 270 20.44 -50.98 19.66
C PRO A 270 21.77 -50.35 19.25
N LYS A 271 22.77 -50.41 20.14
CA LYS A 271 24.16 -50.05 19.81
C LYS A 271 24.88 -51.24 19.16
N PRO A 272 25.61 -51.05 18.04
CA PRO A 272 25.90 -49.78 17.34
C PRO A 272 24.83 -49.37 16.31
N GLU A 273 24.60 -48.06 16.19
CA GLU A 273 23.53 -47.46 15.36
C GLU A 273 23.67 -47.75 13.86
N TRP A 274 24.90 -47.69 13.32
CA TRP A 274 25.15 -47.98 11.91
C TRP A 274 24.72 -49.39 11.49
N LEU A 275 24.85 -50.37 12.41
CA LEU A 275 24.47 -51.75 12.14
C LEU A 275 22.95 -51.91 12.23
N ALA A 276 22.30 -51.16 13.14
CA ALA A 276 20.85 -51.12 13.26
C ALA A 276 20.18 -50.49 12.03
N ASP A 277 20.70 -49.37 11.52
CA ASP A 277 20.20 -48.71 10.31
C ASP A 277 20.37 -49.59 9.07
N LEU A 278 21.50 -50.28 8.97
CA LEU A 278 21.78 -51.22 7.89
C LEU A 278 20.85 -52.45 7.94
N LEU A 279 20.54 -52.95 9.15
CA LEU A 279 19.57 -54.03 9.38
C LEU A 279 18.12 -53.61 9.11
N ARG A 280 17.75 -52.35 9.40
CA ARG A 280 16.44 -51.79 9.03
C ARG A 280 16.24 -51.78 7.51
N LYS A 281 17.30 -51.44 6.75
CA LYS A 281 17.25 -51.42 5.28
C LYS A 281 17.31 -52.82 4.66
N TYR A 282 18.07 -53.74 5.26
CA TYR A 282 18.31 -55.07 4.72
C TYR A 282 18.13 -56.17 5.79
N ASN A 283 16.89 -56.61 5.96
CA ASN A 283 16.49 -57.67 6.89
C ASN A 283 17.11 -59.06 6.61
N TRP A 284 17.68 -59.28 5.41
CA TRP A 284 18.26 -60.54 4.96
C TRP A 284 19.75 -60.69 5.30
N LEU A 285 20.41 -59.64 5.79
CA LEU A 285 21.84 -59.66 6.12
C LEU A 285 22.27 -60.71 7.15
N PRO A 286 21.50 -61.00 8.22
CA PRO A 286 21.85 -62.08 9.15
C PRO A 286 21.94 -63.42 8.41
N MET A 287 21.02 -63.71 7.49
CA MET A 287 21.03 -64.94 6.70
C MET A 287 22.25 -65.03 5.79
N LEU A 288 22.70 -63.92 5.20
CA LEU A 288 23.94 -63.89 4.42
C LEU A 288 25.16 -64.18 5.29
N THR A 289 25.26 -63.60 6.49
CA THR A 289 26.41 -63.86 7.39
C THR A 289 26.46 -65.32 7.85
N LEU A 290 25.30 -65.95 8.07
CA LEU A 290 25.18 -67.38 8.37
C LEU A 290 25.61 -68.23 7.16
N ALA A 291 25.12 -67.89 5.96
CA ALA A 291 25.48 -68.60 4.73
C ALA A 291 26.99 -68.53 4.45
N LEU A 292 27.62 -67.36 4.69
CA LEU A 292 29.06 -67.16 4.56
C LEU A 292 29.84 -67.98 5.59
N ALA A 293 29.37 -68.02 6.85
CA ALA A 293 29.99 -68.83 7.91
C ALA A 293 29.94 -70.34 7.59
N VAL A 294 28.80 -70.82 7.09
CA VAL A 294 28.62 -72.22 6.68
C VAL A 294 29.47 -72.54 5.45
N LEU A 295 29.53 -71.66 4.46
CA LEU A 295 30.39 -71.82 3.29
C LEU A 295 31.88 -71.88 3.67
N LEU A 296 32.31 -71.01 4.58
CA LEU A 296 33.70 -71.00 5.06
C LEU A 296 34.02 -72.26 5.86
N LEU A 297 33.08 -72.76 6.67
CA LEU A 297 33.20 -74.02 7.38
C LEU A 297 33.29 -75.22 6.41
N ILE A 298 32.46 -75.26 5.37
CA ILE A 298 32.50 -76.30 4.33
C ILE A 298 33.84 -76.25 3.56
N LEU A 299 34.32 -75.05 3.22
CA LEU A 299 35.58 -74.87 2.51
C LEU A 299 36.79 -75.30 3.36
N LEU A 300 36.76 -75.01 4.66
CA LEU A 300 37.77 -75.44 5.62
C LEU A 300 37.77 -76.97 5.80
N LEU A 301 36.59 -77.58 5.78
CA LEU A 301 36.42 -79.04 5.86
C LEU A 301 36.82 -79.76 4.55
N LEU A 302 36.66 -79.12 3.40
CA LEU A 302 36.98 -79.69 2.08
C LEU A 302 38.47 -79.62 1.73
N PHE A 303 39.16 -78.52 2.06
CA PHE A 303 40.56 -78.30 1.64
C PHE A 303 41.61 -78.71 2.68
N MET A 304 41.23 -79.01 3.93
CA MET A 304 42.13 -79.38 5.05
C MET A 304 43.50 -78.67 5.04
N PRO A 305 43.54 -77.33 5.07
CA PRO A 305 44.79 -76.59 5.08
C PRO A 305 45.58 -76.79 6.39
N SER A 306 46.88 -76.50 6.37
CA SER A 306 47.80 -76.69 7.51
C SER A 306 47.26 -76.10 8.84
N GLY A 307 47.66 -76.70 9.97
CA GLY A 307 47.04 -76.47 11.29
C GLY A 307 46.86 -75.00 11.71
N PHE A 308 47.74 -74.09 11.29
CA PHE A 308 47.60 -72.65 11.55
C PHE A 308 46.41 -72.01 10.81
N LEU A 309 46.20 -72.36 9.54
CA LEU A 309 45.08 -71.85 8.74
C LEU A 309 43.73 -72.41 9.23
N MET A 310 43.73 -73.62 9.76
CA MET A 310 42.57 -74.23 10.43
C MET A 310 42.11 -73.43 11.65
N VAL A 311 43.04 -73.04 12.53
CA VAL A 311 42.72 -72.23 13.73
C VAL A 311 42.19 -70.85 13.33
N LEU A 312 42.80 -70.23 12.32
CA LEU A 312 42.41 -68.91 11.84
C LEU A 312 41.03 -68.94 11.14
N GLY A 313 40.77 -69.98 10.36
CA GLY A 313 39.46 -70.20 9.73
C GLY A 313 38.35 -70.50 10.73
N LEU A 314 38.61 -71.31 11.77
CA LEU A 314 37.64 -71.56 12.85
C LEU A 314 37.35 -70.29 13.65
N ALA A 315 38.36 -69.46 13.92
CA ALA A 315 38.17 -68.15 14.54
C ALA A 315 37.29 -67.22 13.68
N ALA A 316 37.46 -67.24 12.36
CA ALA A 316 36.63 -66.48 11.43
C ALA A 316 35.17 -66.98 11.40
N VAL A 317 34.94 -68.29 11.39
CA VAL A 317 33.59 -68.87 11.51
C VAL A 317 32.94 -68.47 12.84
N GLY A 318 33.67 -68.55 13.95
CA GLY A 318 33.20 -68.12 15.26
C GLY A 318 32.85 -66.63 15.31
N GLY A 319 33.66 -65.77 14.68
CA GLY A 319 33.40 -64.35 14.54
C GLY A 319 32.12 -64.04 13.74
N LEU A 320 31.91 -64.74 12.62
CA LEU A 320 30.70 -64.59 11.81
C LEU A 320 29.44 -65.11 12.53
N ALA A 321 29.54 -66.21 13.27
CA ALA A 321 28.44 -66.73 14.08
C ALA A 321 28.08 -65.78 15.24
N TYR A 322 29.06 -65.17 15.90
CA TYR A 322 28.84 -64.14 16.91
C TYR A 322 28.13 -62.91 16.32
N LEU A 323 28.56 -62.47 15.13
CA LEU A 323 27.96 -61.36 14.40
C LEU A 323 26.50 -61.67 14.04
N TYR A 324 26.20 -62.89 13.57
CA TYR A 324 24.83 -63.37 13.32
C TYR A 324 23.94 -63.29 14.57
N VAL A 325 24.40 -63.81 15.70
CA VAL A 325 23.66 -63.77 16.97
C VAL A 325 23.40 -62.32 17.39
N ARG A 326 24.41 -61.44 17.25
CA ARG A 326 24.29 -60.02 17.60
C ARG A 326 23.31 -59.27 16.69
N MET A 327 23.35 -59.50 15.37
CA MET A 327 22.41 -58.92 14.42
C MET A 327 20.97 -59.36 14.70
N ASN A 328 20.77 -60.65 15.01
CA ASN A 328 19.44 -61.18 15.28
C ASN A 328 18.89 -60.68 16.63
N ALA A 329 19.76 -60.43 17.62
CA ALA A 329 19.39 -59.76 18.86
C ALA A 329 18.97 -58.30 18.62
N ILE A 330 19.65 -57.58 17.72
CA ILE A 330 19.29 -56.21 17.32
C ILE A 330 17.96 -56.19 16.56
N LEU A 331 17.74 -57.11 15.62
CA LEU A 331 16.45 -57.23 14.92
C LEU A 331 15.29 -57.51 15.86
N ARG A 332 15.48 -58.36 16.88
CA ARG A 332 14.46 -58.59 17.92
C ARG A 332 14.18 -57.36 18.76
N ALA A 333 15.18 -56.53 19.04
CA ALA A 333 14.99 -55.26 19.74
C ALA A 333 14.26 -54.22 18.88
N LEU A 334 14.53 -54.19 17.57
CA LEU A 334 13.86 -53.30 16.60
C LEU A 334 12.43 -53.73 16.26
N ALA A 335 12.10 -55.01 16.38
CA ALA A 335 10.77 -55.55 16.13
C ALA A 335 9.77 -55.30 17.27
N GLN A 336 10.21 -54.73 18.40
CA GLN A 336 9.30 -54.35 19.48
C GLN A 336 8.49 -53.12 19.03
N PRO A 337 7.14 -53.20 19.04
CA PRO A 337 6.31 -52.09 18.59
C PRO A 337 6.49 -50.87 19.51
N PRO A 338 6.57 -49.64 18.96
CA PRO A 338 6.57 -48.43 19.78
C PRO A 338 5.20 -48.31 20.46
N VAL A 339 5.19 -48.42 21.79
CA VAL A 339 3.95 -48.51 22.59
C VAL A 339 3.29 -47.11 22.77
N PHE A 340 4.00 -46.02 22.46
CA PHE A 340 3.60 -44.65 22.79
C PHE A 340 3.45 -43.72 21.58
N GLU A 341 3.21 -44.24 20.39
CA GLU A 341 2.83 -43.41 19.23
C GLU A 341 1.31 -43.34 19.08
N GLU A 342 0.77 -42.19 18.69
CA GLU A 342 -0.66 -41.99 18.39
C GLU A 342 -1.16 -42.95 17.29
N SER A 343 -0.28 -43.28 16.34
CA SER A 343 -0.51 -44.27 15.28
C SER A 343 -0.58 -45.73 15.79
N ALA A 344 -0.08 -45.98 17.01
CA ALA A 344 -0.01 -47.30 17.63
C ALA A 344 -1.25 -47.61 18.50
N GLN A 345 -2.13 -46.65 18.74
CA GLN A 345 -3.34 -46.80 19.54
C GLN A 345 -4.47 -47.48 18.74
N THR A 346 -4.27 -48.73 18.31
CA THR A 346 -5.29 -49.49 17.56
C THR A 346 -5.82 -50.69 18.35
N PRO A 347 -7.08 -51.10 18.12
CA PRO A 347 -7.68 -52.30 18.72
C PRO A 347 -6.82 -53.56 18.57
N GLU A 348 -6.11 -53.71 17.45
CA GLU A 348 -5.24 -54.86 17.16
C GLU A 348 -3.98 -54.87 18.03
N GLN A 349 -3.45 -53.70 18.39
CA GLN A 349 -2.26 -53.62 19.24
C GLN A 349 -2.57 -53.97 20.70
N VAL A 350 -3.78 -53.66 21.17
CA VAL A 350 -4.26 -54.05 22.51
C VAL A 350 -4.28 -55.58 22.67
N GLU A 351 -4.61 -56.31 21.61
CA GLU A 351 -4.60 -57.79 21.61
C GLU A 351 -3.18 -58.37 21.64
N ARG A 352 -2.20 -57.65 21.08
CA ARG A 352 -0.78 -58.05 21.09
C ARG A 352 -0.05 -57.65 22.37
N ALA A 353 -0.69 -56.88 23.25
CA ALA A 353 -0.10 -56.46 24.51
C ALA A 353 0.22 -57.67 25.42
N PRO A 354 1.32 -57.62 26.20
CA PRO A 354 1.70 -58.70 27.09
C PRO A 354 0.57 -59.04 28.08
N LYS A 355 0.47 -60.32 28.45
CA LYS A 355 -0.52 -60.78 29.43
C LYS A 355 0.02 -60.60 30.85
N SER A 356 -0.83 -60.20 31.78
CA SER A 356 -0.45 -59.98 33.18
C SER A 356 -1.44 -60.65 34.14
N PRO A 357 -1.00 -61.66 34.92
CA PRO A 357 -1.88 -62.42 35.80
C PRO A 357 -2.24 -61.66 37.10
N ASP A 358 -1.48 -60.64 37.46
CA ASP A 358 -1.58 -59.88 38.71
C ASP A 358 -2.00 -58.42 38.51
N PHE A 359 -2.35 -58.02 37.28
CA PHE A 359 -2.77 -56.64 36.98
C PHE A 359 -3.97 -56.21 37.83
N ARG A 360 -3.81 -55.02 38.45
CA ARG A 360 -4.83 -54.29 39.19
C ARG A 360 -4.63 -52.78 39.00
N ILE A 361 -5.72 -52.01 39.01
CA ILE A 361 -5.67 -50.55 38.94
C ILE A 361 -5.30 -50.01 40.31
N VAL A 362 -4.28 -49.16 40.36
CA VAL A 362 -3.77 -48.58 41.60
C VAL A 362 -3.72 -47.06 41.52
N GLU A 363 -3.75 -46.40 42.67
CA GLU A 363 -3.57 -44.95 42.75
C GLU A 363 -2.09 -44.57 42.49
N PRO A 364 -1.80 -43.34 41.99
CA PRO A 364 -0.46 -42.93 41.56
C PRO A 364 0.67 -43.04 42.62
N GLU A 365 0.33 -43.13 43.90
CA GLU A 365 1.27 -43.27 45.03
C GLU A 365 1.63 -44.73 45.36
N ASP A 366 0.92 -45.71 44.79
CA ASP A 366 1.21 -47.14 45.04
C ASP A 366 2.42 -47.60 44.21
N ARG A 367 3.31 -48.37 44.84
CA ARG A 367 4.55 -48.89 44.21
C ARG A 367 4.36 -50.21 43.48
N PHE A 368 3.10 -50.60 43.24
CA PHE A 368 2.75 -51.82 42.56
C PHE A 368 3.26 -51.82 41.11
N ARG A 369 3.92 -52.92 40.71
CA ARG A 369 4.38 -53.15 39.34
C ARG A 369 3.85 -54.51 38.88
N PRO A 370 3.01 -54.57 37.84
CA PRO A 370 2.45 -55.82 37.36
C PRO A 370 3.54 -56.72 36.77
N ALA A 371 3.44 -58.02 37.01
CA ALA A 371 4.28 -59.03 36.39
C ALA A 371 3.72 -59.43 35.02
N SER A 372 4.63 -59.73 34.08
CA SER A 372 4.27 -60.37 32.81
C SER A 372 4.12 -61.88 32.99
N GLY A 373 3.03 -62.47 32.50
CA GLY A 373 2.76 -63.91 32.59
C GLY A 373 1.98 -64.46 31.40
N GLY A 374 1.52 -65.71 31.49
CA GLY A 374 0.83 -66.40 30.39
C GLY A 374 -0.69 -66.15 30.31
N THR A 375 -1.29 -65.65 31.39
CA THR A 375 -2.73 -65.42 31.53
C THR A 375 -3.00 -64.01 32.03
N ASP A 376 -4.13 -63.42 31.65
CA ASP A 376 -4.58 -62.12 32.15
C ASP A 376 -5.43 -62.28 33.42
N SER A 377 -5.32 -61.33 34.35
CA SER A 377 -6.25 -61.19 35.46
C SER A 377 -7.65 -60.81 34.95
N ALA A 378 -8.69 -61.00 35.78
CA ALA A 378 -10.05 -60.59 35.43
C ALA A 378 -10.13 -59.05 35.20
N GLU A 379 -9.32 -58.29 35.93
CA GLU A 379 -9.25 -56.83 35.82
C GLU A 379 -8.49 -56.40 34.56
N ALA A 380 -7.37 -57.06 34.22
CA ALA A 380 -6.66 -56.83 32.95
C ALA A 380 -7.56 -57.07 31.74
N THR A 381 -8.38 -58.12 31.79
CA THR A 381 -9.29 -58.45 30.68
C THR A 381 -10.31 -57.33 30.46
N ARG A 382 -10.92 -56.83 31.54
CA ARG A 382 -11.87 -55.70 31.48
C ARG A 382 -11.21 -54.43 30.98
N PHE A 383 -9.99 -54.14 31.46
CA PHE A 383 -9.22 -52.98 31.04
C PHE A 383 -8.87 -53.02 29.54
N LYS A 384 -8.40 -54.17 29.04
CA LYS A 384 -8.11 -54.37 27.61
C LYS A 384 -9.36 -54.22 26.75
N VAL A 385 -10.52 -54.72 27.19
CA VAL A 385 -11.79 -54.54 26.46
C VAL A 385 -12.17 -53.06 26.40
N ALA A 386 -12.14 -52.34 27.54
CA ALA A 386 -12.47 -50.92 27.57
C ALA A 386 -11.53 -50.09 26.69
N LEU A 387 -10.24 -50.41 26.69
CA LEU A 387 -9.23 -49.71 25.89
C LEU A 387 -9.37 -50.02 24.39
N LYS A 388 -9.79 -51.24 24.05
CA LYS A 388 -10.14 -51.62 22.67
C LYS A 388 -11.35 -50.85 22.15
N GLU A 389 -12.38 -50.68 22.99
CA GLU A 389 -13.57 -49.90 22.64
C GLU A 389 -13.25 -48.42 22.48
N LEU A 390 -12.43 -47.85 23.38
CA LEU A 390 -11.97 -46.46 23.28
C LEU A 390 -11.26 -46.20 21.95
N TYR A 391 -10.27 -47.03 21.60
CA TYR A 391 -9.52 -46.87 20.34
C TYR A 391 -10.38 -47.13 19.11
N ALA A 392 -11.39 -48.01 19.19
CA ALA A 392 -12.34 -48.19 18.10
C ALA A 392 -13.22 -46.95 17.86
N VAL A 393 -13.53 -46.20 18.91
CA VAL A 393 -14.25 -44.92 18.81
C VAL A 393 -13.36 -43.84 18.20
N ASP A 394 -12.11 -43.72 18.65
CA ASP A 394 -11.17 -42.71 18.14
C ASP A 394 -10.81 -42.91 16.66
N ILE A 395 -10.75 -44.17 16.19
CA ILE A 395 -10.54 -44.47 14.76
C ILE A 395 -11.77 -44.15 13.90
N ALA A 396 -12.97 -44.19 14.49
CA ALA A 396 -14.23 -43.94 13.78
C ALA A 396 -14.63 -42.46 13.72
N ALA A 397 -14.05 -41.62 14.59
CA ALA A 397 -14.23 -40.17 14.65
C ALA A 397 -13.29 -39.45 13.68
#